data_AF-A0A235HUK0-F1
#
_entry.id   AF-A0A235HUK0-F1
#
_cell.length_a   1.000
_cell.length_b   1.000
_cell.length_c   1.000
_cell.angle_alpha   90.00
_cell.angle_beta   90.00
_cell.angle_gamma   90.00
#
_symmetry.space_group_name_H-M   'P 1'
#
loop_
_entity.id
_entity.type
_entity.pdbx_description
1 polymer ?
#
loop_
_entity_poly.entity_id
_entity_poly.type
_entity_poly.pdbx_seq_one_letter_code
_entity_poly.pdbx_strand_id
1 'polypeptide(L)'
;MKALTYASYRTHRLGAVWERQRLSVPLGGNLARFEARALVLMANVEQFPTVELAFAWTRDRNAPLILGHMNFFLAFDMCFYRSELVFEISPKIA
;
A
#
# COMPACT_ATOMS: atom_id res chain seq x y z
N MET A 1 -15.71 -5.75 1.03
CA MET A 1 -14.97 -4.79 1.87
C MET A 1 -13.69 -4.44 1.11
N LYS A 2 -13.54 -3.22 0.60
CA LYS A 2 -12.37 -2.82 -0.22
C LYS A 2 -11.21 -2.46 0.71
N ALA A 3 -10.18 -3.29 0.75
CA ALA A 3 -8.94 -2.98 1.46
C ALA A 3 -8.14 -1.97 0.62
N LEU A 4 -8.16 -0.71 1.05
CA LEU A 4 -7.25 0.32 0.53
C LEU A 4 -5.85 0.05 1.11
N THR A 5 -4.82 0.24 0.28
CA THR A 5 -3.42 0.02 0.64
C THR A 5 -2.89 1.31 1.28
N TYR A 6 -2.39 1.30 2.52
CA TYR A 6 -2.00 2.51 3.27
C TYR A 6 -0.50 2.57 3.50
N ALA A 7 0.13 3.74 3.42
CA ALA A 7 1.55 3.96 3.78
C ALA A 7 1.67 5.02 4.89
N SER A 8 2.66 4.90 5.78
CA SER A 8 2.91 5.81 6.92
C SER A 8 3.89 6.94 6.58
N TYR A 9 3.81 8.08 7.28
CA TYR A 9 4.56 9.34 7.10
C TYR A 9 6.10 9.25 7.26
N ARG A 10 6.72 8.07 7.34
CA ARG A 10 8.19 7.92 7.21
C ARG A 10 8.65 7.89 5.74
N THR A 11 8.02 8.69 4.89
CA THR A 11 8.26 8.77 3.44
C THR A 11 9.51 9.53 3.04
N HIS A 12 10.28 10.11 3.99
CA HIS A 12 11.60 10.66 3.68
C HIS A 12 12.54 9.63 3.02
N ARG A 13 12.33 8.33 3.26
CA ARG A 13 13.09 7.27 2.58
C ARG A 13 12.59 6.92 1.18
N LEU A 14 11.39 7.35 0.80
CA LEU A 14 10.75 7.05 -0.49
C LEU A 14 10.71 8.27 -1.44
N GLY A 15 11.22 9.43 -1.00
CA GLY A 15 11.23 10.67 -1.80
C GLY A 15 9.86 11.31 -2.05
N ALA A 16 8.79 10.77 -1.46
CA ALA A 16 7.43 11.27 -1.66
C ALA A 16 7.15 12.52 -0.80
N VAL A 17 6.65 13.59 -1.44
CA VAL A 17 6.27 14.86 -0.79
C VAL A 17 4.75 14.95 -0.69
N TRP A 18 4.23 15.13 0.52
CA TRP A 18 2.78 15.13 0.80
C TRP A 18 2.04 16.22 0.01
N GLU A 19 2.61 17.42 0.00
CA GLU A 19 2.06 18.63 -0.61
C GLU A 19 1.95 18.51 -2.14
N ARG A 20 2.75 17.64 -2.76
CA ARG A 20 2.69 17.36 -4.20
C ARG A 20 1.55 16.42 -4.57
N GLN A 21 1.00 15.68 -3.61
CA GLN A 21 -0.14 14.80 -3.85
C GLN A 21 -1.42 15.63 -3.72
N ARG A 22 -2.26 15.62 -4.76
CA ARG A 22 -3.48 16.45 -4.83
C ARG A 22 -4.78 15.65 -4.82
N LEU A 23 -4.72 14.38 -5.25
CA LEU A 23 -5.90 13.53 -5.33
C LEU A 23 -6.24 12.99 -3.94
N SER A 24 -7.36 13.42 -3.39
CA SER A 24 -7.90 12.90 -2.13
C SER A 24 -8.50 11.51 -2.32
N VAL A 25 -8.25 10.62 -1.36
CA VAL A 25 -8.80 9.26 -1.35
C VAL A 25 -9.59 9.06 -0.06
N PRO A 26 -10.90 8.78 -0.14
CA PRO A 26 -11.70 8.53 1.06
C PRO A 26 -11.27 7.21 1.71
N LEU A 27 -11.08 7.26 3.03
CA LEU A 27 -10.73 6.09 3.83
C LEU A 27 -11.96 5.52 4.52
N GLY A 28 -11.91 4.22 4.83
CA GLY A 28 -12.98 3.51 5.51
C GLY A 28 -12.64 3.12 6.95
N GLY A 29 -13.67 2.73 7.72
CA GLY A 29 -13.53 2.16 9.06
C GLY A 29 -12.81 3.09 10.03
N ASN A 30 -11.87 2.54 10.81
CA ASN A 30 -11.15 3.27 11.86
C ASN A 30 -10.29 4.43 11.33
N LEU A 31 -9.99 4.46 10.03
CA LEU A 31 -9.21 5.51 9.40
C LEU A 31 -10.06 6.56 8.67
N ALA A 32 -11.39 6.42 8.65
CA ALA A 32 -12.29 7.30 7.89
C ALA A 32 -12.21 8.78 8.28
N ARG A 33 -11.76 9.08 9.51
CA ARG A 33 -11.57 10.45 10.01
C ARG A 33 -10.29 11.12 9.50
N PHE A 34 -9.38 10.38 8.88
CA PHE A 34 -8.10 10.92 8.44
C PHE A 34 -8.13 11.26 6.95
N GLU A 35 -7.51 12.39 6.60
CA GLU A 35 -7.23 12.72 5.21
C GLU A 35 -6.24 11.70 4.64
N ALA A 36 -6.53 11.21 3.43
CA ALA A 36 -5.55 10.50 2.64
C ALA A 36 -5.47 11.04 1.21
N ARG A 37 -4.29 10.84 0.63
CA ARG A 37 -3.97 11.25 -0.74
C ARG A 37 -3.44 10.06 -1.51
N ALA A 38 -3.74 10.01 -2.80
CA ALA A 38 -3.18 9.00 -3.67
C ALA A 38 -1.67 9.21 -3.78
N LEU A 39 -0.92 8.12 -3.65
CA LEU A 39 0.53 8.07 -3.83
C LEU A 39 0.85 6.86 -4.70
N VAL A 40 1.52 7.08 -5.82
CA VAL A 40 1.97 6.01 -6.72
C VAL A 40 3.48 5.91 -6.65
N LEU A 41 4.00 4.69 -6.48
CA LEU A 41 5.43 4.41 -6.31
C LEU A 41 5.82 3.22 -7.17
N MET A 42 7.03 3.27 -7.73
CA MET A 42 7.70 2.06 -8.23
C MET A 42 8.32 1.33 -7.04
N ALA A 43 7.96 0.07 -6.87
CA ALA A 43 8.39 -0.75 -5.74
C ALA A 43 9.15 -1.99 -6.23
N ASN A 44 10.26 -2.28 -5.57
CA ASN A 44 10.94 -3.56 -5.65
C ASN A 44 10.52 -4.38 -4.44
N VAL A 45 10.07 -5.60 -4.69
CA VAL A 45 9.71 -6.55 -3.64
C VAL A 45 10.61 -7.77 -3.83
N GLU A 46 11.53 -7.96 -2.89
CA GLU A 46 12.56 -9.00 -2.99
C GLU A 46 13.30 -8.95 -4.34
N GLN A 47 13.55 -10.11 -4.96
CA GLN A 47 14.16 -10.24 -6.29
C GLN A 47 13.17 -10.11 -7.46
N PHE A 48 11.93 -9.69 -7.24
CA PHE A 48 10.93 -9.60 -8.31
C PHE A 48 11.12 -8.35 -9.17
N PRO A 49 10.61 -8.37 -10.42
CA PRO A 49 10.57 -7.18 -11.25
C PRO A 49 9.89 -6.00 -10.55
N THR A 50 10.37 -4.79 -10.82
CA THR A 50 9.76 -3.58 -10.27
C THR A 50 8.31 -3.45 -10.73
N VAL A 51 7.40 -3.17 -9.79
CA VAL A 51 5.98 -2.96 -10.08
C VAL A 51 5.52 -1.59 -9.62
N GLU A 52 4.53 -1.03 -10.31
CA GLU A 52 3.87 0.19 -9.88
C GLU A 52 2.82 -0.15 -8.81
N LEU A 53 2.88 0.55 -7.67
CA LEU A 53 1.93 0.39 -6.58
C LEU A 53 1.29 1.73 -6.20
N ALA A 54 -0.04 1.78 -6.23
CA ALA A 54 -0.86 2.84 -5.67
C ALA A 54 -1.21 2.63 -4.18
N PHE A 55 -1.09 3.70 -3.39
CA PHE A 55 -1.39 3.78 -1.97
C PHE A 55 -2.35 4.95 -1.68
N ALA A 56 -3.17 4.79 -0.65
CA ALA A 56 -3.80 5.88 0.08
C ALA A 56 -2.85 6.29 1.22
N TRP A 57 -2.07 7.34 1.01
CA TRP A 57 -1.16 7.87 2.02
C TRP A 57 -1.94 8.77 2.98
N THR A 58 -1.95 8.43 4.27
CA THR A 58 -2.64 9.19 5.32
C THR A 58 -1.68 9.98 6.20
N ARG A 59 -2.19 11.05 6.85
CA ARG A 59 -1.44 11.79 7.89
C ARG A 59 -1.36 11.06 9.23
N ASP A 60 -2.16 10.01 9.43
CA ASP A 60 -2.03 9.18 10.63
C ASP A 60 -0.69 8.45 10.64
N ARG A 61 0.14 8.79 11.63
CA ARG A 61 1.49 8.22 11.78
C ARG A 61 1.47 6.78 12.28
N ASN A 62 0.35 6.36 12.88
CA ASN A 62 0.16 5.03 13.45
C ASN A 62 -0.58 4.08 12.49
N ALA A 63 -0.99 4.55 11.31
CA ALA A 63 -1.60 3.70 10.32
C ALA A 63 -0.60 2.63 9.86
N PRO A 64 -0.97 1.33 9.90
CA PRO A 64 -0.10 0.26 9.43
C PRO A 64 0.06 0.33 7.91
N LEU A 65 1.16 -0.25 7.40
CA LEU A 65 1.26 -0.58 5.99
C LEU A 65 0.23 -1.68 5.69
N ILE A 66 -0.74 -1.38 4.86
CA ILE A 66 -1.77 -2.34 4.45
C ILE A 66 -1.53 -2.63 2.99
N LEU A 67 -1.45 -3.91 2.63
CA LEU A 67 -1.36 -4.37 1.25
C LEU A 67 -2.71 -4.98 0.87
N GLY A 68 -3.38 -4.36 -0.10
CA GLY A 68 -4.77 -4.66 -0.41
C GLY A 68 -5.01 -5.24 -1.80
N HIS A 69 -6.24 -5.74 -1.98
CA HIS A 69 -6.71 -6.37 -3.21
C HIS A 69 -6.60 -5.48 -4.45
N MET A 70 -6.85 -4.17 -4.30
CA MET A 70 -6.99 -3.26 -5.45
C MET A 70 -5.67 -2.88 -6.12
N ASN A 71 -4.54 -3.39 -5.63
CA ASN A 71 -3.23 -3.02 -6.15
C ASN A 71 -2.20 -4.13 -5.95
N PHE A 72 -1.82 -4.42 -4.70
CA PHE A 72 -0.74 -5.38 -4.42
C PHE A 72 -1.11 -6.81 -4.88
N PHE A 73 -2.35 -7.24 -4.69
CA PHE A 73 -2.81 -8.58 -5.08
C PHE A 73 -3.11 -8.69 -6.59
N LEU A 74 -3.08 -7.56 -7.31
CA LEU A 74 -3.09 -7.55 -8.77
C LEU A 74 -1.67 -7.78 -9.32
N ALA A 75 -0.64 -7.30 -8.63
CA ALA A 75 0.76 -7.49 -9.00
C ALA A 75 1.30 -8.87 -8.58
N PHE A 76 0.81 -9.42 -7.47
CA PHE A 76 1.30 -10.68 -6.90
C PHE A 76 0.16 -11.65 -6.59
N ASP A 77 0.42 -12.93 -6.83
CA ASP A 77 -0.31 -14.02 -6.19
C ASP A 77 0.13 -14.12 -4.73
N MET A 78 -0.79 -14.50 -3.84
CA MET A 78 -0.56 -14.53 -2.40
C MET A 78 -1.08 -15.81 -1.77
N CYS A 79 -0.26 -16.43 -0.92
CA CYS A 79 -0.65 -17.57 -0.08
C CYS A 79 -0.43 -17.22 1.39
N PHE A 80 -1.45 -17.39 2.25
CA PHE A 80 -1.38 -17.02 3.67
C PHE A 80 -1.34 -18.26 4.56
N TYR A 81 -0.32 -18.36 5.41
CA TYR A 81 -0.15 -19.42 6.40
C TYR A 81 -0.46 -18.88 7.79
N ARG A 82 -1.76 -18.82 8.13
CA ARG A 82 -2.28 -18.10 9.30
C ARG A 82 -1.66 -18.53 10.64
N SER A 83 -1.46 -19.82 10.87
CA SER A 83 -0.87 -20.35 12.12
C SER A 83 0.58 -19.93 12.30
N GLU A 84 1.29 -19.69 11.20
CA GLU A 84 2.72 -19.35 11.17
C GLU A 84 2.95 -17.85 11.06
N LEU A 85 1.89 -17.06 10.87
CA LEU A 85 1.94 -15.61 10.66
C LEU A 85 2.84 -15.19 9.49
N VAL A 86 2.99 -16.07 8.50
CA VAL A 86 3.73 -15.82 7.27
C VAL A 86 2.80 -15.84 6.06
N PHE A 87 3.25 -15.22 4.99
CA PHE A 87 2.63 -15.32 3.70
C PHE A 87 3.71 -15.41 2.63
N GLU A 88 3.40 -16.10 1.55
CA GLU A 88 4.23 -16.17 0.36
C GLU A 88 3.63 -15.32 -0.74
N ILE A 89 4.50 -14.81 -1.61
CA ILE A 89 4.13 -14.05 -2.78
C ILE A 89 4.88 -14.55 -4.01
N SER A 90 4.21 -14.54 -5.15
CA SER A 90 4.84 -14.73 -6.46
C SER A 90 4.33 -13.67 -7.44
N PRO A 91 5.16 -13.19 -8.38
CA PRO A 91 4.69 -12.27 -9.41
C PRO A 91 3.56 -12.92 -10.20
N LYS A 92 2.49 -12.17 -10.46
CA LYS A 92 1.59 -12.51 -11.54
C LYS A 92 2.31 -12.19 -12.83
N ILE A 93 2.78 -13.22 -13.52
CA ILE A 93 3.46 -13.07 -14.81
C ILE A 93 2.52 -12.25 -15.73
N ALA A 94 3.04 -11.16 -16.29
CA ALA A 94 2.34 -10.36 -17.29
C ALA A 94 2.36 -11.05 -18.66
#